data_AF-G6EZK3-F1
#
_entry.id   AF-G6EZK3-F1
#
_cell.length_a   1.000
_cell.length_b   1.000
_cell.length_c   1.000
_cell.angle_alpha   90.00
_cell.angle_beta   90.00
_cell.angle_gamma   90.00
#
_symmetry.space_group_name_H-M   'P 1'
#
loop_
_entity.id
_entity.type
_entity.pdbx_description
1 polymer ?
#
loop_
_entity_poly.entity_id
_entity_poly.type
_entity_poly.pdbx_seq_one_letter_code
_entity_poly.pdbx_strand_id
1 'polypeptide(L)'
;MRLIIYGLAIIGGLTSLSAFAADPSWPKNLIDPHPLSDDFTLPMPCGGAMTFRAVEVPSEGGVLDDIPVQMGQTSTEQGYSNYIHQSPLAAPFSSSKAGVKIYYIGKYDVTRNQYDAIMNNGTCPKPDQAGQKAMNEVSWFDAEDFSKKWSVWLLQNAKNSLPKRDSSYGFVRLPTEAEWYYAAQGGNKVSNTEFLEPTWPMPEGIEQYVMAGSELANGQVQAVGAMKPNPLGLYDMLGEVGQMMQDYYHLNRVGRLHGQAGGIIVKGGNYTFNPSDLNTALREEIPLYDSNSNKPTTLATMGFRVVIAAPTLGSLQETTQAETQFTDLLQKAENVSSDTHQLINNLKNQTTEASTKAGLDRISAQLDSDARVRIDAQAATMRAQIEAASALGMNIWEHQHTINLLEKELSILKMLNDKQKADIRANVDNHKKILQSSIEGYLDLIRQISDASSVNKSKQFSMVITAYKTRKLDNLAFFADQAQNLLSIPKKEWTVQYITKQISAIPAAQARDKE
;
A
#
# COMPACT_ATOMS: atom_id res chain seq x y z
N MET A 1 -36.34 73.30 -18.82
CA MET A 1 -35.97 72.89 -20.18
C MET A 1 -34.67 72.10 -20.08
N ARG A 2 -34.68 70.82 -20.48
CA ARG A 2 -33.57 69.85 -20.39
C ARG A 2 -32.61 69.97 -21.59
N LEU A 3 -31.31 69.76 -21.36
CA LEU A 3 -30.29 69.29 -22.34
C LEU A 3 -29.00 69.02 -21.52
N ILE A 4 -28.73 67.79 -21.05
CA ILE A 4 -27.96 66.69 -21.67
C ILE A 4 -26.68 67.14 -22.38
N ILE A 5 -25.53 66.87 -21.76
CA ILE A 5 -24.22 66.66 -22.42
C ILE A 5 -23.59 65.40 -21.81
N TYR A 6 -23.19 64.49 -22.71
CA TYR A 6 -22.48 63.22 -22.48
C TYR A 6 -20.98 63.46 -22.28
N GLY A 7 -20.31 62.58 -21.51
CA GLY A 7 -18.84 62.55 -21.40
C GLY A 7 -18.30 61.35 -20.64
N LEU A 8 -18.20 60.22 -21.34
CA LEU A 8 -17.48 58.95 -21.11
C LEU A 8 -16.65 58.75 -19.81
N ALA A 9 -17.01 57.71 -19.05
CA ALA A 9 -16.08 56.93 -18.25
C ALA A 9 -16.04 55.49 -18.78
N ILE A 10 -14.88 55.07 -19.29
CA ILE A 10 -14.60 53.71 -19.75
C ILE A 10 -14.44 52.84 -18.50
N ILE A 11 -15.42 52.00 -18.21
CA ILE A 11 -15.30 50.93 -17.21
C ILE A 11 -14.84 49.68 -17.97
N GLY A 12 -13.54 49.42 -17.93
CA GLY A 12 -12.97 48.14 -18.34
C GLY A 12 -13.33 47.07 -17.30
N GLY A 13 -14.41 46.34 -17.54
CA GLY A 13 -14.75 45.15 -16.77
C GLY A 13 -13.80 44.01 -17.12
N LEU A 14 -12.81 43.76 -16.25
CA LEU A 14 -12.09 42.48 -16.20
C LEU A 14 -13.04 41.44 -15.60
N THR A 15 -13.75 40.71 -16.46
CA THR A 15 -14.40 39.46 -16.05
C THR A 15 -13.32 38.41 -15.86
N SER A 16 -12.94 38.14 -14.61
CA SER A 16 -12.18 36.96 -14.23
C SER A 16 -13.04 35.73 -14.53
N LEU A 17 -12.86 35.12 -15.70
CA LEU A 17 -13.36 33.79 -15.98
C LEU A 17 -12.56 32.82 -15.11
N SER A 18 -13.14 32.43 -13.98
CA SER A 18 -12.74 31.22 -13.27
C SER A 18 -12.95 30.05 -14.22
N ALA A 19 -11.86 29.60 -14.88
CA ALA A 19 -11.88 28.38 -15.66
C ALA A 19 -12.05 27.21 -14.69
N PHE A 20 -13.29 26.84 -14.41
CA PHE A 20 -13.60 25.51 -13.93
C PHE A 20 -13.14 24.53 -15.00
N ALA A 21 -12.38 23.50 -14.62
CA ALA A 21 -12.05 22.40 -15.52
C ALA A 21 -13.37 21.87 -16.10
N ALA A 22 -13.52 21.89 -17.43
CA ALA A 22 -14.71 21.35 -18.07
C ALA A 22 -14.83 19.86 -17.74
N ASP A 23 -16.04 19.40 -17.43
CA ASP A 23 -16.32 17.98 -17.20
C ASP A 23 -15.82 17.15 -18.40
N PRO A 24 -15.25 15.95 -18.18
CA PRO A 24 -14.81 15.08 -19.27
C PRO A 24 -15.97 14.81 -20.26
N SER A 25 -15.69 15.01 -21.55
CA SER A 25 -16.68 14.84 -22.62
C SER A 25 -16.61 13.47 -23.30
N TRP A 26 -15.62 12.65 -22.97
CA TRP A 26 -15.50 11.29 -23.50
C TRP A 26 -16.64 10.39 -23.00
N PRO A 27 -17.07 9.39 -23.79
CA PRO A 27 -17.96 8.34 -23.29
C PRO A 27 -17.40 7.72 -22.01
N LYS A 28 -18.26 7.55 -20.98
CA LYS A 28 -17.83 7.09 -19.64
C LYS A 28 -17.06 5.77 -19.68
N ASN A 29 -17.47 4.83 -20.54
CA ASN A 29 -16.82 3.54 -20.71
C ASN A 29 -15.42 3.62 -21.35
N LEU A 30 -15.05 4.74 -21.98
CA LEU A 30 -13.70 4.99 -22.50
C LEU A 30 -12.80 5.72 -21.50
N ILE A 31 -13.38 6.22 -20.40
CA ILE A 31 -12.66 6.78 -19.24
C ILE A 31 -12.42 5.68 -18.22
N ASP A 32 -13.48 4.93 -17.89
CA ASP A 32 -13.47 3.84 -16.93
C ASP A 32 -14.47 2.75 -17.33
N PRO A 33 -14.00 1.58 -17.79
CA PRO A 33 -14.86 0.46 -18.12
C PRO A 33 -15.52 -0.19 -16.89
N HIS A 34 -14.97 -0.03 -15.67
CA HIS A 34 -15.46 -0.70 -14.45
C HIS A 34 -15.57 0.26 -13.25
N PRO A 35 -16.42 1.31 -13.32
CA PRO A 35 -16.45 2.36 -12.30
C PRO A 35 -16.77 1.85 -10.90
N LEU A 36 -16.03 2.34 -9.91
CA LEU A 36 -16.19 2.11 -8.48
C LEU A 36 -16.54 3.44 -7.78
N SER A 37 -17.27 3.37 -6.67
CA SER A 37 -17.77 4.56 -5.97
C SER A 37 -16.69 5.45 -5.36
N ASP A 38 -15.51 4.88 -5.10
CA ASP A 38 -14.35 5.52 -4.48
C ASP A 38 -13.21 5.81 -5.48
N ASP A 39 -13.51 5.77 -6.78
CA ASP A 39 -12.57 6.14 -7.83
C ASP A 39 -12.20 7.63 -7.78
N PHE A 40 -10.94 7.93 -8.03
CA PHE A 40 -10.42 9.28 -8.16
C PHE A 40 -10.07 9.57 -9.62
N THR A 41 -10.76 10.52 -10.25
CA THR A 41 -10.57 10.82 -11.68
C THR A 41 -9.95 12.19 -11.88
N LEU A 42 -8.92 12.25 -12.72
CA LEU A 42 -8.32 13.51 -13.16
C LEU A 42 -8.65 13.79 -14.63
N PRO A 43 -8.97 15.06 -14.97
CA PRO A 43 -9.20 15.43 -16.36
C PRO A 43 -7.90 15.44 -17.16
N MET A 44 -8.07 15.34 -18.47
CA MET A 44 -7.02 15.46 -19.49
C MET A 44 -7.44 16.50 -20.53
N PRO A 45 -6.50 16.97 -21.38
CA PRO A 45 -6.87 17.68 -22.60
C PRO A 45 -7.87 16.90 -23.45
N CYS A 46 -8.45 17.57 -24.46
CA CYS A 46 -9.36 16.94 -25.41
C CYS A 46 -10.64 16.34 -24.79
N GLY A 47 -11.01 16.79 -23.58
CA GLY A 47 -12.17 16.30 -22.84
C GLY A 47 -12.01 14.89 -22.30
N GLY A 48 -10.78 14.36 -22.27
CA GLY A 48 -10.49 13.05 -21.70
C GLY A 48 -10.35 13.07 -20.19
N ALA A 49 -10.18 11.89 -19.61
CA ALA A 49 -9.88 11.70 -18.20
C ALA A 49 -9.21 10.35 -17.96
N MET A 50 -8.61 10.21 -16.78
CA MET A 50 -8.05 8.95 -16.31
C MET A 50 -8.41 8.74 -14.85
N THR A 51 -8.78 7.49 -14.55
CA THR A 51 -9.18 7.05 -13.22
C THR A 51 -8.02 6.41 -12.47
N PHE A 52 -7.96 6.70 -11.17
CA PHE A 52 -6.96 6.22 -10.22
C PHE A 52 -7.65 5.55 -9.03
N ARG A 53 -6.93 4.63 -8.40
CA ARG A 53 -7.29 4.07 -7.09
C ARG A 53 -6.40 4.69 -6.02
N ALA A 54 -6.99 5.03 -4.88
CA ALA A 54 -6.23 5.39 -3.70
C ALA A 54 -5.63 4.13 -3.07
N VAL A 55 -4.32 4.12 -2.87
CA VAL A 55 -3.59 3.07 -2.16
C VAL A 55 -3.28 3.58 -0.76
N GLU A 56 -3.85 2.90 0.23
CA GLU A 56 -3.69 3.22 1.65
C GLU A 56 -2.41 2.60 2.21
N VAL A 57 -1.50 3.46 2.67
CA VAL A 57 -0.25 3.09 3.33
C VAL A 57 -0.37 3.41 4.81
N PRO A 58 -0.23 2.41 5.71
CA PRO A 58 -0.18 2.65 7.15
C PRO A 58 0.85 3.73 7.48
N SER A 59 0.46 4.68 8.32
CA SER A 59 1.34 5.78 8.69
C SER A 59 1.14 6.13 10.14
N GLU A 60 2.25 6.49 10.75
CA GLU A 60 2.30 6.95 12.10
C GLU A 60 1.94 8.47 12.21
N GLY A 61 1.63 9.14 11.09
CA GLY A 61 1.18 10.54 11.00
C GLY A 61 2.31 11.58 10.90
N GLY A 62 3.56 11.19 11.16
CA GLY A 62 4.76 11.98 10.97
C GLY A 62 5.12 12.22 9.50
N VAL A 63 6.05 13.16 9.29
CA VAL A 63 6.56 13.56 7.97
C VAL A 63 7.61 12.57 7.47
N LEU A 64 8.37 11.97 8.39
CA LEU A 64 9.41 10.97 8.13
C LEU A 64 8.93 9.51 8.27
N ASP A 65 7.64 9.30 8.51
CA ASP A 65 7.09 7.96 8.70
C ASP A 65 7.00 7.21 7.37
N ASP A 66 7.45 5.96 7.39
CA ASP A 66 7.33 5.00 6.30
C ASP A 66 6.94 3.61 6.85
N ILE A 67 6.75 2.66 5.93
CA ILE A 67 6.66 1.25 6.23
C ILE A 67 7.74 0.47 5.48
N PRO A 68 8.30 -0.59 6.07
CA PRO A 68 9.12 -1.53 5.33
C PRO A 68 8.23 -2.42 4.47
N VAL A 69 8.44 -2.38 3.15
CA VAL A 69 7.82 -3.30 2.20
C VAL A 69 8.82 -4.41 1.89
N GLN A 70 8.47 -5.64 2.26
CA GLN A 70 9.24 -6.82 1.89
C GLN A 70 8.89 -7.21 0.46
N MET A 71 9.83 -7.01 -0.47
CA MET A 71 9.66 -7.29 -1.89
C MET A 71 10.53 -8.47 -2.31
N GLY A 72 10.13 -9.15 -3.38
CA GLY A 72 10.88 -10.27 -3.96
C GLY A 72 10.34 -11.62 -3.52
N GLN A 73 11.15 -12.66 -3.71
CA GLN A 73 10.82 -14.05 -3.37
C GLN A 73 11.93 -14.74 -2.58
N THR A 74 11.60 -15.83 -1.90
CA THR A 74 12.56 -16.62 -1.10
C THR A 74 13.36 -17.61 -1.93
N SER A 75 12.95 -17.86 -3.18
CA SER A 75 13.70 -18.73 -4.11
C SER A 75 15.06 -18.13 -4.43
N THR A 76 16.09 -18.99 -4.46
CA THR A 76 17.44 -18.61 -4.89
C THR A 76 17.61 -18.68 -6.41
N GLU A 77 16.65 -19.30 -7.12
CA GLU A 77 16.61 -19.27 -8.57
C GLU A 77 16.37 -17.83 -9.05
N GLN A 78 17.26 -17.33 -9.91
CA GLN A 78 17.31 -15.91 -10.30
C GLN A 78 17.42 -14.94 -9.12
N GLY A 79 17.90 -15.40 -7.96
CA GLY A 79 17.98 -14.58 -6.74
C GLY A 79 18.85 -13.33 -6.88
N TYR A 80 19.75 -13.27 -7.86
CA TYR A 80 20.49 -12.05 -8.22
C TYR A 80 19.58 -10.93 -8.76
N SER A 81 18.34 -11.22 -9.13
CA SER A 81 17.34 -10.26 -9.64
C SER A 81 16.24 -10.02 -8.62
N ASN A 82 15.54 -11.08 -8.19
CA ASN A 82 14.26 -10.98 -7.50
C ASN A 82 14.25 -11.56 -6.08
N TYR A 83 15.43 -11.79 -5.47
CA TYR A 83 15.49 -12.26 -4.08
C TYR A 83 14.89 -11.23 -3.11
N ILE A 84 14.37 -11.76 -2.01
CA ILE A 84 13.69 -10.98 -0.99
C ILE A 84 14.57 -9.85 -0.44
N HIS A 85 14.03 -8.64 -0.33
CA HIS A 85 14.70 -7.47 0.26
C HIS A 85 13.67 -6.47 0.79
N GLN A 86 14.13 -5.53 1.61
CA GLN A 86 13.26 -4.48 2.17
C GLN A 86 13.40 -3.19 1.35
N SER A 87 12.29 -2.52 1.09
CA SER A 87 12.25 -1.17 0.53
C SER A 87 11.25 -0.30 1.31
N PRO A 88 11.63 0.91 1.74
CA PRO A 88 10.71 1.79 2.46
C PRO A 88 9.63 2.34 1.54
N LEU A 89 8.42 2.49 2.06
CA LEU A 89 7.29 3.10 1.37
C LEU A 89 6.58 4.11 2.25
N ALA A 90 6.35 5.30 1.73
CA ALA A 90 5.50 6.32 2.34
C ALA A 90 4.54 6.90 1.31
N ALA A 91 3.42 7.43 1.78
CA ALA A 91 2.41 8.04 0.94
C ALA A 91 2.31 9.56 1.19
N PRO A 92 2.12 10.39 0.15
CA PRO A 92 2.21 11.83 0.29
C PRO A 92 0.96 12.49 0.85
N PHE A 93 -0.23 11.93 0.63
CA PHE A 93 -1.50 12.60 0.92
C PHE A 93 -2.15 12.07 2.20
N SER A 94 -2.83 12.98 2.92
CA SER A 94 -3.59 12.60 4.11
C SER A 94 -4.83 11.79 3.73
N SER A 95 -5.17 10.79 4.55
CA SER A 95 -6.44 10.09 4.48
C SER A 95 -7.43 10.66 5.50
N SER A 96 -8.73 10.51 5.26
CA SER A 96 -9.75 10.75 6.28
C SER A 96 -9.70 9.69 7.40
N LYS A 97 -9.05 8.54 7.13
CA LYS A 97 -8.84 7.47 8.11
C LYS A 97 -7.59 7.74 8.94
N ALA A 98 -7.73 7.64 10.26
CA ALA A 98 -6.62 7.78 11.18
C ALA A 98 -5.58 6.66 10.98
N GLY A 99 -4.29 7.00 11.09
CA GLY A 99 -3.19 6.03 10.99
C GLY A 99 -2.85 5.60 9.56
N VAL A 100 -3.27 6.36 8.54
CA VAL A 100 -3.07 6.02 7.13
C VAL A 100 -2.79 7.27 6.29
N LYS A 101 -1.88 7.15 5.32
CA LYS A 101 -1.71 8.09 4.22
C LYS A 101 -2.02 7.41 2.90
N ILE A 102 -2.28 8.17 1.85
CA ILE A 102 -2.63 7.62 0.53
C ILE A 102 -1.74 8.20 -0.58
N TYR A 103 -1.44 7.36 -1.57
CA TYR A 103 -1.04 7.80 -2.91
C TYR A 103 -2.08 7.30 -3.90
N TYR A 104 -2.08 7.85 -5.11
CA TYR A 104 -2.99 7.42 -6.17
C TYR A 104 -2.18 6.73 -7.26
N ILE A 105 -2.64 5.59 -7.72
CA ILE A 105 -2.06 4.86 -8.86
C ILE A 105 -3.14 4.65 -9.92
N GLY A 106 -2.76 4.74 -11.19
CA GLY A 106 -3.68 4.54 -12.31
C GLY A 106 -4.42 3.22 -12.15
N LYS A 107 -5.74 3.23 -12.38
CA LYS A 107 -6.58 2.03 -12.24
C LYS A 107 -6.26 0.97 -13.30
N TYR A 108 -5.84 1.47 -14.46
CA TYR A 108 -5.37 0.73 -15.64
C TYR A 108 -4.01 1.26 -16.06
N ASP A 109 -3.35 0.55 -16.98
CA ASP A 109 -2.23 1.13 -17.73
C ASP A 109 -2.71 2.29 -18.60
N VAL A 110 -1.79 3.20 -18.94
CA VAL A 110 -2.12 4.35 -19.80
C VAL A 110 -2.59 3.81 -21.14
N THR A 111 -3.80 4.16 -21.56
CA THR A 111 -4.37 3.73 -22.83
C THR A 111 -3.85 4.58 -23.99
N ARG A 112 -3.94 4.05 -25.23
CA ARG A 112 -3.58 4.81 -26.45
C ARG A 112 -4.39 6.10 -26.58
N ASN A 113 -5.69 6.09 -26.27
CA ASN A 113 -6.53 7.30 -26.26
C ASN A 113 -5.96 8.36 -25.31
N GLN A 114 -5.60 7.95 -24.08
CA GLN A 114 -5.04 8.85 -23.07
C GLN A 114 -3.67 9.38 -23.48
N TYR A 115 -2.81 8.51 -24.01
CA TYR A 115 -1.50 8.90 -24.55
C TYR A 115 -1.64 9.97 -25.64
N ASP A 116 -2.51 9.73 -26.61
CA ASP A 116 -2.77 10.66 -27.71
C ASP A 116 -3.30 12.03 -27.25
N ALA A 117 -4.18 12.04 -26.24
CA ALA A 117 -4.72 13.27 -25.68
C ALA A 117 -3.65 14.19 -25.07
N ILE A 118 -2.55 13.62 -24.57
CA ILE A 118 -1.44 14.36 -23.96
C ILE A 118 -0.33 14.66 -24.97
N MET A 119 0.00 13.69 -25.82
CA MET A 119 1.24 13.72 -26.61
C MET A 119 1.08 14.38 -27.99
N ASN A 120 -0.13 14.44 -28.56
CA ASN A 120 -0.36 14.97 -29.92
C ASN A 120 -0.46 16.52 -30.01
N ASN A 121 0.15 17.26 -29.08
CA ASN A 121 0.28 18.72 -29.10
C ASN A 121 -1.04 19.49 -29.40
N GLY A 122 -2.17 19.02 -28.86
CA GLY A 122 -3.48 19.66 -29.03
C GLY A 122 -4.27 19.24 -30.28
N THR A 123 -3.68 18.39 -31.14
CA THR A 123 -4.45 17.64 -32.13
C THR A 123 -5.28 16.64 -31.33
N CYS A 124 -6.59 16.87 -31.16
CA CYS A 124 -7.47 16.07 -30.30
C CYS A 124 -8.16 14.96 -31.11
N PRO A 125 -7.58 13.74 -31.25
CA PRO A 125 -8.19 12.67 -32.03
C PRO A 125 -9.42 12.20 -31.26
N LYS A 126 -10.45 11.76 -31.98
CA LYS A 126 -11.67 11.26 -31.33
C LYS A 126 -11.35 9.92 -30.63
N PRO A 127 -11.65 9.75 -29.34
CA PRO A 127 -11.41 8.49 -28.65
C PRO A 127 -12.32 7.39 -29.21
N ASP A 128 -11.80 6.17 -29.28
CA ASP A 128 -12.56 5.00 -29.70
C ASP A 128 -12.20 3.75 -28.87
N GLN A 129 -12.83 2.63 -29.21
CA GLN A 129 -12.62 1.36 -28.51
C GLN A 129 -11.24 0.74 -28.82
N ALA A 130 -10.69 0.97 -30.02
CA ALA A 130 -9.36 0.46 -30.36
C ALA A 130 -8.26 1.16 -29.55
N GLY A 131 -8.48 2.43 -29.19
CA GLY A 131 -7.62 3.19 -28.31
C GLY A 131 -7.73 2.85 -26.82
N GLN A 132 -8.59 1.90 -26.42
CA GLN A 132 -8.64 1.37 -25.03
C GLN A 132 -7.55 0.33 -24.74
N LYS A 133 -6.74 -0.03 -25.74
CA LYS A 133 -5.56 -0.88 -25.52
C LYS A 133 -4.49 -0.12 -24.73
N ALA A 134 -3.74 -0.84 -23.90
CA ALA A 134 -2.59 -0.26 -23.21
C ALA A 134 -1.61 0.35 -24.23
N MET A 135 -1.05 1.51 -23.90
CA MET A 135 -0.03 2.15 -24.71
C MET A 135 1.26 1.32 -24.61
N ASN A 136 1.76 0.90 -25.76
CA ASN A 136 2.97 0.09 -25.89
C ASN A 136 3.87 0.67 -26.99
N GLU A 137 5.07 0.10 -27.21
CA GLU A 137 6.05 0.60 -28.19
C GLU A 137 6.52 2.05 -27.90
N VAL A 138 6.53 2.43 -26.64
CA VAL A 138 7.04 3.71 -26.15
C VAL A 138 8.28 3.49 -25.30
N SER A 139 9.17 4.49 -25.28
CA SER A 139 10.35 4.44 -24.43
C SER A 139 10.04 4.96 -23.04
N TRP A 140 10.94 4.71 -22.10
CA TRP A 140 10.87 5.30 -20.76
C TRP A 140 10.84 6.83 -20.80
N PHE A 141 11.60 7.43 -21.73
CA PHE A 141 11.61 8.88 -21.90
C PHE A 141 10.27 9.43 -22.41
N ASP A 142 9.56 8.67 -23.25
CA ASP A 142 8.22 9.04 -23.72
C ASP A 142 7.19 9.02 -22.59
N ALA A 143 7.29 8.03 -21.69
CA ALA A 143 6.43 7.92 -20.51
C ALA A 143 6.69 9.04 -19.48
N GLU A 144 7.95 9.44 -19.30
CA GLU A 144 8.32 10.62 -18.50
C GLU A 144 7.82 11.92 -19.17
N ASP A 145 7.93 12.05 -20.49
CA ASP A 145 7.42 13.22 -21.22
C ASP A 145 5.89 13.34 -21.13
N PHE A 146 5.18 12.22 -21.22
CA PHE A 146 3.74 12.13 -20.96
C PHE A 146 3.42 12.63 -19.55
N SER A 147 4.08 12.09 -18.54
CA SER A 147 3.85 12.44 -17.12
C SER A 147 4.10 13.93 -16.85
N LYS A 148 5.20 14.46 -17.42
CA LYS A 148 5.54 15.90 -17.36
C LYS A 148 4.46 16.76 -18.03
N LYS A 149 4.10 16.46 -19.28
CA LYS A 149 3.11 17.25 -20.05
C LYS A 149 1.76 17.27 -19.36
N TRP A 150 1.31 16.12 -18.87
CA TRP A 150 0.04 16.04 -18.16
C TRP A 150 0.06 16.79 -16.83
N SER A 151 1.15 16.68 -16.06
CA SER A 151 1.34 17.46 -14.83
C SER A 151 1.25 18.96 -15.07
N VAL A 152 1.96 19.46 -16.10
CA VAL A 152 1.92 20.88 -16.48
C VAL A 152 0.50 21.29 -16.87
N TRP A 153 -0.18 20.47 -17.69
CA TRP A 153 -1.55 20.76 -18.10
C TRP A 153 -2.52 20.80 -16.92
N LEU A 154 -2.43 19.85 -15.98
CA LEU A 154 -3.27 19.83 -14.77
C LEU A 154 -3.03 21.08 -13.92
N LEU A 155 -1.78 21.48 -13.70
CA LEU A 155 -1.45 22.69 -12.94
C LEU A 155 -1.98 23.97 -13.59
N GLN A 156 -2.10 24.00 -14.92
CA GLN A 156 -2.61 25.14 -15.68
C GLN A 156 -4.15 25.17 -15.79
N ASN A 157 -4.78 24.00 -15.94
CA ASN A 157 -6.19 23.89 -16.37
C ASN A 157 -7.11 23.22 -15.34
N ALA A 158 -6.56 22.44 -14.41
CA ALA A 158 -7.31 21.64 -13.45
C ALA A 158 -6.63 21.57 -12.07
N LYS A 159 -5.97 22.66 -11.68
CA LYS A 159 -5.08 22.70 -10.51
C LYS A 159 -5.78 22.28 -9.22
N ASN A 160 -7.05 22.67 -9.07
CA ASN A 160 -7.85 22.37 -7.88
C ASN A 160 -8.36 20.92 -7.84
N SER A 161 -8.26 20.17 -8.93
CA SER A 161 -8.56 18.75 -8.98
C SER A 161 -7.40 17.90 -8.46
N LEU A 162 -6.18 18.44 -8.41
CA LEU A 162 -5.01 17.72 -7.89
C LEU A 162 -5.08 17.58 -6.36
N PRO A 163 -4.75 16.40 -5.81
CA PRO A 163 -4.56 16.27 -4.36
C PRO A 163 -3.36 17.13 -3.92
N LYS A 164 -3.35 17.48 -2.63
CA LYS A 164 -2.31 18.32 -2.05
C LYS A 164 -1.61 17.62 -0.89
N ARG A 165 -0.31 17.86 -0.80
CA ARG A 165 0.45 17.68 0.43
C ARG A 165 0.70 19.06 1.02
N ASP A 166 -0.03 19.36 2.09
CA ASP A 166 -0.07 20.69 2.70
C ASP A 166 -0.32 21.79 1.65
N SER A 167 0.64 22.70 1.42
CA SER A 167 0.51 23.79 0.44
C SER A 167 0.87 23.39 -1.01
N SER A 168 1.48 22.22 -1.20
CA SER A 168 2.00 21.77 -2.49
C SER A 168 1.00 20.88 -3.24
N TYR A 169 0.80 21.20 -4.52
CA TYR A 169 -0.04 20.41 -5.43
C TYR A 169 0.70 19.15 -5.87
N GLY A 170 -0.05 18.06 -6.07
CA GLY A 170 0.49 16.83 -6.63
C GLY A 170 0.88 16.96 -8.11
N PHE A 171 1.60 15.96 -8.60
CA PHE A 171 2.03 15.83 -9.98
C PHE A 171 2.08 14.35 -10.39
N VAL A 172 2.05 14.09 -11.70
CA VAL A 172 2.07 12.74 -12.28
C VAL A 172 3.51 12.30 -12.55
N ARG A 173 3.83 11.05 -12.24
CA ARG A 173 5.09 10.38 -12.59
C ARG A 173 4.90 8.87 -12.75
N LEU A 174 5.94 8.16 -13.20
CA LEU A 174 5.98 6.71 -13.11
C LEU A 174 6.00 6.24 -11.64
N PRO A 175 5.43 5.06 -11.30
CA PRO A 175 5.51 4.50 -9.97
C PRO A 175 6.95 4.13 -9.60
N THR A 176 7.29 4.21 -8.32
CA THR A 176 8.49 3.50 -7.84
C THR A 176 8.24 2.00 -7.81
N GLU A 177 9.30 1.20 -7.78
CA GLU A 177 9.17 -0.26 -7.64
C GLU A 177 8.40 -0.63 -6.36
N ALA A 178 8.65 0.08 -5.25
CA ALA A 178 7.94 -0.14 -3.97
C ALA A 178 6.46 0.23 -4.03
N GLU A 179 6.11 1.36 -4.65
CA GLU A 179 4.71 1.77 -4.85
C GLU A 179 3.97 0.77 -5.73
N TRP A 180 4.60 0.30 -6.80
CA TRP A 180 4.00 -0.67 -7.70
C TRP A 180 3.83 -2.02 -7.02
N TYR A 181 4.86 -2.54 -6.35
CA TYR A 181 4.82 -3.84 -5.68
C TYR A 181 3.76 -3.88 -4.58
N TYR A 182 3.74 -2.85 -3.73
CA TYR A 182 2.75 -2.75 -2.67
C TYR A 182 1.33 -2.71 -3.22
N ALA A 183 1.09 -1.92 -4.27
CA ALA A 183 -0.21 -1.84 -4.94
C ALA A 183 -0.59 -3.16 -5.62
N ALA A 184 0.33 -3.79 -6.35
CA ALA A 184 0.11 -5.04 -7.07
C ALA A 184 -0.30 -6.18 -6.13
N GLN A 185 0.37 -6.30 -4.99
CA GLN A 185 0.09 -7.32 -3.98
C GLN A 185 -1.23 -7.09 -3.20
N GLY A 186 -1.92 -5.98 -3.45
CA GLY A 186 -3.19 -5.63 -2.80
C GLY A 186 -3.04 -4.69 -1.60
N GLY A 187 -1.81 -4.25 -1.28
CA GLY A 187 -1.54 -3.25 -0.24
C GLY A 187 -2.19 -3.58 1.10
N ASN A 188 -2.91 -2.63 1.68
CA ASN A 188 -3.59 -2.82 2.95
C ASN A 188 -4.94 -3.60 2.87
N LYS A 189 -5.32 -4.08 1.68
CA LYS A 189 -6.50 -4.94 1.47
C LYS A 189 -6.21 -6.42 1.67
N VAL A 190 -4.95 -6.78 1.86
CA VAL A 190 -4.53 -8.15 2.18
C VAL A 190 -3.91 -8.19 3.57
N SER A 191 -3.89 -9.37 4.19
CA SER A 191 -3.15 -9.62 5.43
C SER A 191 -1.64 -9.62 5.17
N ASN A 192 -0.84 -9.47 6.24
CA ASN A 192 0.60 -9.62 6.13
C ASN A 192 1.01 -11.00 5.59
N THR A 193 0.27 -12.06 5.92
CA THR A 193 0.57 -13.41 5.41
C THR A 193 0.31 -13.51 3.91
N GLU A 194 -0.84 -13.04 3.43
CA GLU A 194 -1.16 -13.00 2.00
C GLU A 194 -0.21 -12.08 1.22
N PHE A 195 0.28 -11.00 1.85
CA PHE A 195 1.24 -10.10 1.23
C PHE A 195 2.58 -10.79 0.92
N LEU A 196 2.96 -11.83 1.68
CA LEU A 196 4.22 -12.56 1.50
C LEU A 196 4.13 -13.68 0.45
N GLU A 197 2.94 -14.00 -0.05
CA GLU A 197 2.74 -14.98 -1.11
C GLU A 197 3.22 -14.44 -2.47
N PRO A 198 3.62 -15.31 -3.43
CA PRO A 198 4.13 -14.86 -4.73
C PRO A 198 3.18 -13.94 -5.52
N THR A 199 1.87 -14.11 -5.31
CA THR A 199 0.79 -13.33 -5.93
C THR A 199 -0.25 -12.97 -4.87
N TRP A 200 -1.05 -11.94 -5.14
CA TRP A 200 -2.20 -11.62 -4.30
C TRP A 200 -3.25 -12.75 -4.36
N PRO A 201 -4.23 -12.79 -3.43
CA PRO A 201 -5.27 -13.82 -3.45
C PRO A 201 -6.09 -13.81 -4.76
N MET A 202 -6.04 -14.93 -5.51
CA MET A 202 -6.78 -15.16 -6.76
C MET A 202 -7.66 -16.43 -6.63
N PRO A 203 -8.76 -16.38 -5.86
CA PRO A 203 -9.50 -17.60 -5.50
C PRO A 203 -10.14 -18.33 -6.69
N GLU A 204 -10.37 -17.65 -7.81
CA GLU A 204 -10.94 -18.23 -9.03
C GLU A 204 -9.89 -18.68 -10.06
N GLY A 205 -8.61 -18.70 -9.70
CA GLY A 205 -7.52 -19.09 -10.60
C GLY A 205 -6.87 -17.92 -11.33
N ILE A 206 -5.56 -18.05 -11.60
CA ILE A 206 -4.70 -16.99 -12.16
C ILE A 206 -5.19 -16.48 -13.53
N GLU A 207 -5.80 -17.35 -14.33
CA GLU A 207 -6.33 -17.07 -15.66
C GLU A 207 -7.46 -16.04 -15.67
N GLN A 208 -8.12 -15.81 -14.52
CA GLN A 208 -9.15 -14.80 -14.37
C GLN A 208 -8.58 -13.40 -14.11
N TYR A 209 -7.31 -13.31 -13.72
CA TYR A 209 -6.66 -12.09 -13.23
C TYR A 209 -5.51 -11.62 -14.12
N VAL A 210 -4.91 -12.53 -14.89
CA VAL A 210 -3.65 -12.29 -15.60
C VAL A 210 -3.83 -12.45 -17.10
N MET A 211 -3.64 -11.36 -17.85
CA MET A 211 -3.71 -11.37 -19.31
C MET A 211 -2.36 -11.77 -19.92
N ALA A 212 -2.09 -13.07 -19.99
CA ALA A 212 -0.86 -13.59 -20.59
C ALA A 212 -1.07 -14.93 -21.29
N GLY A 213 -0.11 -15.29 -22.14
CA GLY A 213 -0.12 -16.54 -22.91
C GLY A 213 -0.89 -16.43 -24.22
N SER A 214 -0.58 -17.34 -25.15
CA SER A 214 -1.12 -17.34 -26.51
C SER A 214 -2.64 -17.50 -26.55
N GLU A 215 -3.23 -18.26 -25.62
CA GLU A 215 -4.67 -18.55 -25.60
C GLU A 215 -5.51 -17.33 -25.18
N LEU A 216 -5.07 -16.60 -24.15
CA LEU A 216 -5.81 -15.46 -23.61
C LEU A 216 -5.50 -14.16 -24.36
N ALA A 217 -4.23 -13.88 -24.63
CA ALA A 217 -3.82 -12.63 -25.24
C ALA A 217 -3.81 -12.65 -26.77
N ASN A 218 -3.92 -13.83 -27.41
CA ASN A 218 -3.86 -13.98 -28.86
C ASN A 218 -2.64 -13.26 -29.50
N GLY A 219 -1.52 -13.21 -28.77
CA GLY A 219 -0.27 -12.56 -29.20
C GLY A 219 -0.33 -11.04 -29.34
N GLN A 220 -1.33 -10.36 -28.78
CA GLN A 220 -1.49 -8.90 -28.89
C GLN A 220 -1.99 -8.27 -27.58
N VAL A 221 -1.65 -7.01 -27.40
CA VAL A 221 -2.24 -6.12 -26.38
C VAL A 221 -3.77 -6.08 -26.53
N GLN A 222 -4.48 -6.25 -25.42
CA GLN A 222 -5.94 -6.23 -25.30
C GLN A 222 -6.43 -4.90 -24.73
N ALA A 223 -7.75 -4.73 -24.68
CA ALA A 223 -8.33 -3.56 -24.01
C ALA A 223 -8.10 -3.66 -22.50
N VAL A 224 -7.76 -2.55 -21.86
CA VAL A 224 -7.53 -2.51 -20.40
C VAL A 224 -8.76 -2.97 -19.63
N GLY A 225 -8.53 -3.62 -18.49
CA GLY A 225 -9.62 -4.09 -17.63
C GLY A 225 -10.38 -5.30 -18.18
N ALA A 226 -9.77 -6.08 -19.07
CA ALA A 226 -10.38 -7.33 -19.57
C ALA A 226 -10.41 -8.43 -18.49
N MET A 227 -9.44 -8.43 -17.57
CA MET A 227 -9.35 -9.38 -16.46
C MET A 227 -9.97 -8.85 -15.16
N LYS A 228 -10.08 -9.70 -14.14
CA LYS A 228 -10.50 -9.29 -12.80
C LYS A 228 -9.41 -8.42 -12.14
N PRO A 229 -9.80 -7.44 -11.32
CA PRO A 229 -8.85 -6.60 -10.61
C PRO A 229 -8.24 -7.32 -9.41
N ASN A 230 -7.12 -6.81 -8.92
CA ASN A 230 -6.58 -7.17 -7.62
C ASN A 230 -7.43 -6.59 -6.46
N PRO A 231 -7.12 -6.88 -5.18
CA PRO A 231 -7.91 -6.43 -4.02
C PRO A 231 -8.09 -4.91 -3.87
N LEU A 232 -7.26 -4.08 -4.52
CA LEU A 232 -7.39 -2.61 -4.53
C LEU A 232 -8.30 -2.10 -5.65
N GLY A 233 -8.78 -2.97 -6.54
CA GLY A 233 -9.50 -2.57 -7.74
C GLY A 233 -8.57 -2.16 -8.89
N LEU A 234 -7.31 -2.58 -8.87
CA LEU A 234 -6.34 -2.33 -9.95
C LEU A 234 -6.37 -3.47 -10.95
N TYR A 235 -6.41 -3.12 -12.23
CA TYR A 235 -6.44 -4.06 -13.33
C TYR A 235 -5.07 -4.18 -13.97
N ASP A 236 -4.83 -5.30 -14.65
CA ASP A 236 -3.68 -5.52 -15.53
C ASP A 236 -2.33 -5.39 -14.79
N MET A 237 -2.29 -5.70 -13.48
CA MET A 237 -1.07 -5.64 -12.68
C MET A 237 -0.09 -6.79 -13.00
N LEU A 238 -0.56 -7.89 -13.57
CA LEU A 238 0.28 -8.94 -14.13
C LEU A 238 -0.21 -9.26 -15.55
N GLY A 239 0.72 -9.44 -16.48
CA GLY A 239 0.42 -9.62 -17.90
C GLY A 239 0.13 -8.29 -18.62
N GLU A 240 -0.63 -8.35 -19.70
CA GLU A 240 -0.92 -7.24 -20.62
C GLU A 240 0.38 -6.63 -21.17
N VAL A 241 0.89 -5.56 -20.57
CA VAL A 241 2.18 -4.96 -20.92
C VAL A 241 3.08 -4.85 -19.68
N GLY A 242 4.38 -5.05 -19.88
CA GLY A 242 5.36 -4.80 -18.84
C GLY A 242 5.36 -3.32 -18.49
N GLN A 243 5.21 -3.01 -17.20
CA GLN A 243 5.03 -1.64 -16.72
C GLN A 243 6.38 -1.04 -16.31
N MET A 244 6.73 0.11 -16.91
CA MET A 244 7.96 0.84 -16.61
C MET A 244 7.92 1.54 -15.24
N MET A 245 8.98 1.36 -14.45
CA MET A 245 9.16 2.01 -13.14
C MET A 245 9.99 3.30 -13.25
N GLN A 246 9.92 4.13 -12.21
CA GLN A 246 10.79 5.29 -12.03
C GLN A 246 12.24 4.89 -11.67
N ASP A 247 12.40 3.79 -10.93
CA ASP A 247 13.69 3.30 -10.44
C ASP A 247 14.54 2.66 -11.53
N TYR A 248 15.87 2.77 -11.38
CA TYR A 248 16.82 1.98 -12.16
C TYR A 248 16.97 0.58 -11.60
N TYR A 249 17.29 -0.37 -12.47
CA TYR A 249 17.52 -1.74 -12.08
C TYR A 249 18.82 -1.86 -11.28
N HIS A 250 18.72 -2.63 -10.20
CA HIS A 250 19.85 -3.01 -9.37
C HIS A 250 19.79 -4.51 -9.13
N LEU A 251 20.92 -5.20 -9.32
CA LEU A 251 21.06 -6.61 -8.91
C LEU A 251 20.80 -6.74 -7.41
N ASN A 252 20.19 -7.84 -6.99
CA ASN A 252 20.12 -8.21 -5.59
C ASN A 252 21.45 -8.85 -5.15
N ARG A 253 22.03 -8.31 -4.09
CA ARG A 253 23.20 -8.84 -3.38
C ARG A 253 22.76 -9.40 -2.04
N VAL A 254 22.05 -10.53 -2.09
CA VAL A 254 21.59 -11.32 -0.94
C VAL A 254 20.90 -10.45 0.11
N GLY A 255 19.66 -10.06 -0.16
CA GLY A 255 18.82 -9.35 0.81
C GLY A 255 18.85 -7.82 0.70
N ARG A 256 19.64 -7.28 -0.24
CA ARG A 256 19.71 -5.85 -0.52
C ARG A 256 20.05 -5.58 -1.99
N LEU A 257 19.78 -4.37 -2.46
CA LEU A 257 20.18 -3.95 -3.80
C LEU A 257 21.70 -3.68 -3.87
N HIS A 258 22.31 -4.04 -4.99
CA HIS A 258 23.68 -3.75 -5.36
C HIS A 258 23.83 -2.26 -5.73
N GLY A 259 25.01 -1.68 -5.53
CA GLY A 259 25.21 -0.24 -5.70
C GLY A 259 25.26 0.25 -7.15
N GLN A 260 25.43 -0.65 -8.12
CA GLN A 260 25.43 -0.28 -9.54
C GLN A 260 24.00 -0.18 -10.06
N ALA A 261 23.62 1.00 -10.53
CA ALA A 261 22.40 1.22 -11.30
C ALA A 261 22.62 0.77 -12.75
N GLY A 262 21.65 0.06 -13.30
CA GLY A 262 21.63 -0.47 -14.67
C GLY A 262 20.58 0.19 -15.55
N GLY A 263 19.86 -0.62 -16.32
CA GLY A 263 18.72 -0.21 -17.14
C GLY A 263 17.49 0.21 -16.32
N ILE A 264 16.33 0.31 -16.97
CA ILE A 264 15.07 0.55 -16.28
C ILE A 264 14.50 -0.77 -15.75
N ILE A 265 13.69 -0.68 -14.69
CA ILE A 265 12.92 -1.82 -14.22
C ILE A 265 11.58 -1.85 -14.97
N VAL A 266 11.24 -3.03 -15.49
CA VAL A 266 9.91 -3.36 -15.98
C VAL A 266 9.30 -4.45 -15.09
N LYS A 267 8.07 -4.22 -14.63
CA LYS A 267 7.33 -5.08 -13.69
C LYS A 267 6.09 -5.69 -14.34
N GLY A 268 5.59 -6.76 -13.73
CA GLY A 268 4.29 -7.38 -14.06
C GLY A 268 4.33 -8.41 -15.20
N GLY A 269 5.45 -8.49 -15.93
CA GLY A 269 5.54 -9.27 -17.15
C GLY A 269 4.59 -8.75 -18.23
N ASN A 270 4.35 -9.52 -19.28
CA ASN A 270 3.56 -9.06 -20.41
C ASN A 270 2.78 -10.22 -21.07
N TYR A 271 1.98 -9.88 -22.08
CA TYR A 271 1.09 -10.81 -22.77
C TYR A 271 1.77 -12.06 -23.38
N THR A 272 3.10 -12.07 -23.55
CA THR A 272 3.85 -13.20 -24.12
C THR A 272 4.32 -14.23 -23.08
N PHE A 273 4.26 -13.90 -21.79
CA PHE A 273 4.66 -14.80 -20.70
C PHE A 273 3.67 -15.95 -20.52
N ASN A 274 4.12 -17.05 -19.93
CA ASN A 274 3.17 -18.04 -19.40
C ASN A 274 2.58 -17.48 -18.10
N PRO A 275 1.25 -17.54 -17.91
CA PRO A 275 0.62 -17.04 -16.68
C PRO A 275 1.22 -17.62 -15.40
N SER A 276 1.60 -18.90 -15.40
CA SER A 276 2.20 -19.58 -14.24
C SER A 276 3.56 -19.03 -13.81
N ASP A 277 4.26 -18.33 -14.71
CA ASP A 277 5.60 -17.78 -14.45
C ASP A 277 5.51 -16.34 -13.91
N LEU A 278 4.31 -15.74 -13.94
CA LEU A 278 4.08 -14.37 -13.52
C LEU A 278 3.82 -14.28 -12.02
N ASN A 279 4.54 -13.37 -11.39
CA ASN A 279 4.38 -13.02 -9.98
C ASN A 279 4.84 -11.58 -9.75
N THR A 280 4.48 -11.02 -8.60
CA THR A 280 4.78 -9.62 -8.27
C THR A 280 6.29 -9.36 -8.10
N ALA A 281 7.07 -10.41 -7.79
CA ALA A 281 8.52 -10.35 -7.61
C ALA A 281 9.31 -10.30 -8.93
N LEU A 282 8.71 -10.62 -10.07
CA LEU A 282 9.38 -10.56 -11.38
C LEU A 282 9.94 -9.16 -11.66
N ARG A 283 11.19 -9.10 -12.13
CA ARG A 283 11.90 -7.88 -12.50
C ARG A 283 12.61 -8.13 -13.80
N GLU A 284 12.31 -7.32 -14.81
CA GLU A 284 13.01 -7.30 -16.07
C GLU A 284 13.89 -6.05 -16.13
N GLU A 285 15.16 -6.21 -16.51
CA GLU A 285 16.06 -5.09 -16.81
C GLU A 285 16.01 -4.80 -18.30
N ILE A 286 15.56 -3.61 -18.67
CA ILE A 286 15.54 -3.15 -20.06
C ILE A 286 16.58 -2.02 -20.23
N PRO A 287 17.53 -2.12 -21.19
CA PRO A 287 18.47 -1.05 -21.43
C PRO A 287 17.74 0.20 -21.95
N LEU A 288 18.18 1.40 -21.52
CA LEU A 288 17.57 2.67 -21.96
C LEU A 288 17.68 2.93 -23.47
N TYR A 289 18.71 2.36 -24.10
CA TYR A 289 19.00 2.55 -25.52
C TYR A 289 19.19 1.21 -26.22
N ASP A 290 18.61 1.09 -27.40
CA ASP A 290 18.78 -0.05 -28.28
C ASP A 290 20.08 0.13 -29.07
N SER A 291 21.00 -0.83 -28.95
CA SER A 291 22.33 -0.76 -29.57
C SER A 291 22.33 -0.91 -31.09
N ASN A 292 21.26 -1.45 -31.67
CA ASN A 292 21.15 -1.65 -33.12
C ASN A 292 20.62 -0.38 -33.79
N SER A 293 19.64 0.28 -33.17
CA SER A 293 19.00 1.49 -33.69
C SER A 293 19.66 2.79 -33.20
N ASN A 294 20.46 2.73 -32.12
CA ASN A 294 21.02 3.89 -31.42
C ASN A 294 19.97 4.90 -30.95
N LYS A 295 18.76 4.41 -30.62
CA LYS A 295 17.62 5.21 -30.13
C LYS A 295 17.18 4.73 -28.75
N PRO A 296 16.37 5.52 -28.03
CA PRO A 296 15.65 5.02 -26.87
C PRO A 296 14.96 3.68 -27.15
N THR A 297 15.11 2.73 -26.22
CA THR A 297 14.52 1.39 -26.36
C THR A 297 13.00 1.51 -26.34
N THR A 298 12.35 0.89 -27.32
CA THR A 298 10.90 0.72 -27.41
C THR A 298 10.63 -0.77 -27.64
N LEU A 299 9.65 -1.33 -26.94
CA LEU A 299 9.28 -2.74 -27.06
C LEU A 299 7.76 -2.87 -27.20
N ALA A 300 7.31 -3.77 -28.07
CA ALA A 300 5.89 -4.08 -28.24
C ALA A 300 5.23 -4.62 -26.97
N THR A 301 6.03 -5.18 -26.07
CA THR A 301 5.60 -5.77 -24.81
C THR A 301 5.66 -4.80 -23.62
N MET A 302 6.14 -3.56 -23.81
CA MET A 302 6.37 -2.62 -22.72
C MET A 302 5.45 -1.41 -22.85
N GLY A 303 4.81 -1.05 -21.73
CA GLY A 303 3.96 0.11 -21.56
C GLY A 303 4.20 0.75 -20.20
N PHE A 304 3.22 1.49 -19.69
CA PHE A 304 3.39 2.13 -18.39
C PHE A 304 2.08 2.47 -17.70
N ARG A 305 2.21 2.63 -16.39
CA ARG A 305 1.22 3.16 -15.47
C ARG A 305 1.81 4.39 -14.80
N VAL A 306 0.94 5.23 -14.24
CA VAL A 306 1.36 6.43 -13.54
C VAL A 306 0.78 6.50 -12.13
N VAL A 307 1.45 7.26 -11.28
CA VAL A 307 0.99 7.63 -9.94
C VAL A 307 0.86 9.14 -9.82
N ILE A 308 0.11 9.58 -8.81
CA ILE A 308 0.12 10.99 -8.36
C ILE A 308 1.01 11.08 -7.13
N ALA A 309 2.09 11.83 -7.27
CA ALA A 309 3.05 12.14 -6.22
C ALA A 309 2.92 13.59 -5.76
N ALA A 310 3.68 13.97 -4.74
CA ALA A 310 3.86 15.36 -4.31
C ALA A 310 5.31 15.57 -3.86
N PRO A 311 5.80 16.82 -3.79
CA PRO A 311 7.07 17.12 -3.16
C PRO A 311 7.10 16.55 -1.73
N THR A 312 8.23 15.99 -1.30
CA THR A 312 8.36 15.34 0.02
C THR A 312 8.28 16.35 1.18
N LEU A 313 8.77 17.56 0.94
CA LEU A 313 8.64 18.73 1.81
C LEU A 313 7.67 19.72 1.14
N GLY A 314 6.39 19.64 1.53
CA GLY A 314 5.30 20.40 0.91
C GLY A 314 5.18 21.84 1.40
N SER A 315 5.86 22.21 2.49
CA SER A 315 5.96 23.58 3.02
C SER A 315 7.09 23.73 4.04
N LEU A 316 7.34 24.98 4.45
CA LEU A 316 8.27 25.30 5.54
C LEU A 316 7.88 24.64 6.87
N GLN A 317 6.57 24.54 7.15
CA GLN A 317 6.09 23.89 8.36
C GLN A 317 6.43 22.40 8.37
N GLU A 318 6.23 21.71 7.23
CA GLU A 318 6.65 20.30 7.11
C GLU A 318 8.16 20.14 7.23
N THR A 319 8.96 21.08 6.72
CA THR A 319 10.42 21.07 6.94
C THR A 319 10.79 21.15 8.42
N THR A 320 10.22 22.09 9.17
CA THR A 320 10.46 22.20 10.61
C THR A 320 9.98 20.95 11.38
N GLN A 321 8.86 20.35 10.97
CA GLN A 321 8.39 19.09 11.53
C GLN A 321 9.35 17.94 11.23
N ALA A 322 9.88 17.85 10.01
CA ALA A 322 10.87 16.85 9.63
C ALA A 322 12.16 16.99 10.44
N GLU A 323 12.67 18.21 10.63
CA GLU A 323 13.85 18.49 11.47
C GLU A 323 13.64 18.06 12.93
N THR A 324 12.47 18.41 13.48
CA THR A 324 12.09 18.03 14.85
C THR A 324 12.01 16.51 14.98
N GLN A 325 11.30 15.84 14.06
CA GLN A 325 11.16 14.39 14.06
C GLN A 325 12.49 13.67 13.85
N PHE A 326 13.37 14.19 13.00
CA PHE A 326 14.71 13.66 12.81
C PHE A 326 15.51 13.68 14.13
N THR A 327 15.44 14.81 14.84
CA THR A 327 16.13 14.96 16.14
C THR A 327 15.53 14.04 17.19
N ASP A 328 14.20 13.91 17.26
CA ASP A 328 13.51 12.99 18.16
C ASP A 328 13.87 11.53 17.88
N LEU A 329 13.94 11.13 16.60
CA LEU A 329 14.34 9.78 16.19
C LEU A 329 15.81 9.50 16.51
N LEU A 330 16.69 10.48 16.31
CA LEU A 330 18.10 10.38 16.69
C LEU A 330 18.24 10.21 18.20
N GLN A 331 17.59 11.06 19.01
CA GLN A 331 17.64 10.97 20.46
C GLN A 331 17.08 9.65 20.99
N LYS A 332 15.99 9.13 20.39
CA LYS A 332 15.45 7.81 20.73
C LYS A 332 16.45 6.70 20.43
N ALA A 333 17.12 6.75 19.28
CA ALA A 333 18.16 5.79 18.91
C ALA A 333 19.34 5.84 19.90
N GLU A 334 19.82 7.04 20.23
CA GLU A 334 20.89 7.24 21.21
C GLU A 334 20.51 6.69 22.60
N ASN A 335 19.27 6.89 23.03
CA ASN A 335 18.78 6.37 24.31
C ASN A 335 18.76 4.84 24.37
N VAL A 336 18.54 4.15 23.26
CA VAL A 336 18.60 2.67 23.20
C VAL A 336 20.03 2.16 23.45
N SER A 337 21.04 2.95 23.09
CA SER A 337 22.46 2.61 23.21
C SER A 337 23.24 3.59 24.11
N SER A 338 22.57 4.20 25.10
CA SER A 338 23.07 5.36 25.86
C SER A 338 24.47 5.15 26.44
N ASP A 339 24.71 3.98 27.02
CA ASP A 339 26.00 3.64 27.65
C ASP A 339 27.12 3.57 26.60
N THR A 340 26.80 3.09 25.39
CA THR A 340 27.76 3.03 24.29
C THR A 340 28.04 4.42 23.71
N HIS A 341 27.02 5.30 23.62
CA HIS A 341 27.25 6.70 23.23
C HIS A 341 28.10 7.45 24.26
N GLN A 342 27.87 7.24 25.56
CA GLN A 342 28.71 7.82 26.60
C GLN A 342 30.16 7.38 26.47
N LEU A 343 30.40 6.08 26.24
CA LEU A 343 31.74 5.56 25.99
C LEU A 343 32.39 6.20 24.76
N ILE A 344 31.67 6.28 23.63
CA ILE A 344 32.14 6.92 22.39
C ILE A 344 32.49 8.39 22.64
N ASN A 345 31.66 9.13 23.36
CA ASN A 345 31.89 10.54 23.68
C ASN A 345 33.11 10.72 24.60
N ASN A 346 33.30 9.84 25.58
CA ASN A 346 34.50 9.83 26.40
C ASN A 346 35.76 9.60 25.57
N LEU A 347 35.73 8.64 24.63
CA LEU A 347 36.84 8.37 23.71
C LEU A 347 37.11 9.58 22.80
N LYS A 348 36.08 10.27 22.30
CA LYS A 348 36.22 11.50 21.50
C LYS A 348 36.90 12.62 22.28
N ASN A 349 36.61 12.76 23.57
CA ASN A 349 37.21 13.77 24.44
C ASN A 349 38.67 13.46 24.80
N GLN A 350 39.06 12.20 24.76
CA GLN A 350 40.43 11.75 25.05
C GLN A 350 41.39 11.87 23.86
N THR A 351 40.87 12.03 22.64
CA THR A 351 41.68 12.14 21.42
C THR A 351 41.70 13.56 20.85
N THR A 352 42.85 13.97 20.32
CA THR A 352 43.01 15.23 19.56
C THR A 352 43.07 14.98 18.05
N GLU A 353 43.17 13.73 17.62
CA GLU A 353 43.33 13.35 16.21
C GLU A 353 42.00 13.41 15.47
N ALA A 354 41.95 14.20 14.39
CA ALA A 354 40.72 14.43 13.62
C ALA A 354 40.17 13.15 12.95
N SER A 355 41.04 12.27 12.47
CA SER A 355 40.69 10.97 11.88
C SER A 355 40.00 10.05 12.89
N THR A 356 40.52 9.99 14.12
CA THR A 356 39.96 9.18 15.21
C THR A 356 38.59 9.71 15.64
N LYS A 357 38.43 11.04 15.75
CA LYS A 357 37.11 11.65 16.01
C LYS A 357 36.10 11.30 14.92
N ALA A 358 36.48 11.46 13.65
CA ALA A 358 35.63 11.09 12.52
C ALA A 358 35.28 9.59 12.49
N GLY A 359 36.21 8.71 12.90
CA GLY A 359 35.94 7.28 13.06
C GLY A 359 34.90 6.99 14.13
N LEU A 360 35.01 7.65 15.29
CA LEU A 360 34.05 7.55 16.39
C LEU A 360 32.67 8.13 16.02
N ASP A 361 32.63 9.19 15.20
CA ASP A 361 31.37 9.72 14.63
C ASP A 361 30.67 8.68 13.74
N ARG A 362 31.42 7.99 12.87
CA ARG A 362 30.86 6.92 12.02
C ARG A 362 30.32 5.75 12.84
N ILE A 363 31.02 5.36 13.89
CA ILE A 363 30.57 4.29 14.79
C ILE A 363 29.26 4.70 15.49
N SER A 364 29.17 5.94 15.97
CA SER A 364 27.94 6.47 16.58
C SER A 364 26.77 6.43 15.58
N ALA A 365 26.98 6.94 14.36
CA ALA A 365 25.94 6.98 13.34
C ALA A 365 25.45 5.57 12.93
N GLN A 366 26.36 4.59 12.84
CA GLN A 366 25.99 3.21 12.57
C GLN A 366 25.17 2.62 13.73
N LEU A 367 25.57 2.87 14.96
CA LEU A 367 24.87 2.41 16.15
C LEU A 367 23.44 2.98 16.21
N ASP A 368 23.27 4.26 15.90
CA ASP A 368 21.96 4.90 15.80
C ASP A 368 21.10 4.27 14.69
N SER A 369 21.71 3.94 13.55
CA SER A 369 21.04 3.26 12.45
C SER A 369 20.56 1.87 12.85
N ASP A 370 21.41 1.08 13.49
CA ASP A 370 21.06 -0.26 13.95
C ASP A 370 19.97 -0.21 15.03
N ALA A 371 19.98 0.81 15.89
CA ALA A 371 18.94 1.02 16.89
C ALA A 371 17.59 1.35 16.25
N ARG A 372 17.54 2.21 15.23
CA ARG A 372 16.30 2.51 14.49
C ARG A 372 15.71 1.26 13.82
N VAL A 373 16.53 0.51 13.08
CA VAL A 373 16.10 -0.74 12.43
C VAL A 373 15.49 -1.73 13.42
N ARG A 374 16.03 -1.82 14.65
CA ARG A 374 15.44 -2.66 15.71
C ARG A 374 14.07 -2.16 16.16
N ILE A 375 13.88 -0.85 16.32
CA ILE A 375 12.59 -0.26 16.71
C ILE A 375 11.54 -0.54 15.63
N ASP A 376 11.88 -0.34 14.35
CA ASP A 376 10.95 -0.54 13.24
C ASP A 376 10.53 -2.02 13.12
N ALA A 377 11.49 -2.94 13.29
CA ALA A 377 11.23 -4.38 13.33
C ALA A 377 10.32 -4.77 14.51
N GLN A 378 10.51 -4.15 15.68
CA GLN A 378 9.63 -4.35 16.84
C GLN A 378 8.21 -3.84 16.59
N ALA A 379 8.06 -2.70 15.91
CA ALA A 379 6.75 -2.18 15.53
C ALA A 379 6.02 -3.10 14.54
N ALA A 380 6.73 -3.60 13.51
CA ALA A 380 6.19 -4.58 12.57
C ALA A 380 5.78 -5.89 13.26
N THR A 381 6.62 -6.40 14.16
CA THR A 381 6.33 -7.59 14.97
C THR A 381 5.10 -7.39 15.84
N MET A 382 4.97 -6.22 16.49
CA MET A 382 3.81 -5.90 17.30
C MET A 382 2.52 -5.90 16.47
N ARG A 383 2.53 -5.33 15.26
CA ARG A 383 1.36 -5.40 14.37
C ARG A 383 0.97 -6.84 14.05
N ALA A 384 1.93 -7.69 13.72
CA ALA A 384 1.68 -9.12 13.47
C ALA A 384 1.12 -9.84 14.72
N GLN A 385 1.63 -9.52 15.91
CA GLN A 385 1.10 -10.05 17.17
C GLN A 385 -0.33 -9.59 17.44
N ILE A 386 -0.66 -8.33 17.14
CA ILE A 386 -2.03 -7.80 17.26
C ILE A 386 -2.96 -8.53 16.28
N GLU A 387 -2.54 -8.74 15.04
CA GLU A 387 -3.33 -9.49 14.06
C GLU A 387 -3.58 -10.94 14.53
N ALA A 388 -2.54 -11.61 15.02
CA ALA A 388 -2.64 -12.96 15.56
C ALA A 388 -3.55 -13.03 16.80
N ALA A 389 -3.44 -12.05 17.71
CA ALA A 389 -4.31 -11.95 18.88
C ALA A 389 -5.77 -11.72 18.49
N SER A 390 -6.02 -10.93 17.44
CA SER A 390 -7.36 -10.66 16.92
C SER A 390 -8.00 -11.94 16.35
N ALA A 391 -7.24 -12.69 15.56
CA ALA A 391 -7.67 -13.98 15.01
C ALA A 391 -7.92 -15.02 16.11
N LEU A 392 -7.04 -15.12 17.11
CA LEU A 392 -7.26 -16.00 18.26
C LEU A 392 -8.49 -15.57 19.08
N GLY A 393 -8.69 -14.27 19.31
CA GLY A 393 -9.87 -13.76 19.99
C GLY A 393 -11.18 -14.20 19.32
N MET A 394 -11.23 -14.10 17.99
CA MET A 394 -12.34 -14.60 17.18
C MET A 394 -12.52 -16.12 17.32
N ASN A 395 -11.45 -16.89 17.14
CA ASN A 395 -11.50 -18.34 17.25
C ASN A 395 -11.97 -18.80 18.66
N ILE A 396 -11.48 -18.16 19.72
CA ILE A 396 -11.92 -18.44 21.11
C ILE A 396 -13.42 -18.19 21.23
N TRP A 397 -13.94 -17.09 20.67
CA TRP A 397 -15.38 -16.84 20.64
C TRP A 397 -16.15 -17.91 19.88
N GLU A 398 -15.67 -18.35 18.71
CA GLU A 398 -16.32 -19.40 17.92
C GLU A 398 -16.40 -20.74 18.68
N HIS A 399 -15.32 -21.16 19.32
CA HIS A 399 -15.31 -22.37 20.14
C HIS A 399 -16.26 -22.23 21.34
N GLN A 400 -16.26 -21.09 22.04
CA GLN A 400 -17.16 -20.85 23.16
C GLN A 400 -18.63 -20.81 22.72
N HIS A 401 -18.92 -20.18 21.59
CA HIS A 401 -20.26 -20.13 21.01
C HIS A 401 -20.74 -21.54 20.64
N THR A 402 -19.88 -22.35 20.03
CA THR A 402 -20.17 -23.74 19.67
C THR A 402 -20.45 -24.59 20.91
N ILE A 403 -19.67 -24.45 21.97
CA ILE A 403 -19.92 -25.11 23.27
C ILE A 403 -21.33 -24.76 23.79
N ASN A 404 -21.68 -23.47 23.79
CA ASN A 404 -22.98 -23.01 24.27
C ASN A 404 -24.14 -23.60 23.43
N LEU A 405 -23.98 -23.73 22.11
CA LEU A 405 -24.97 -24.36 21.23
C LEU A 405 -25.13 -25.86 21.52
N LEU A 406 -24.02 -26.59 21.65
CA LEU A 406 -24.03 -28.03 21.94
C LEU A 406 -24.60 -28.34 23.34
N GLU A 407 -24.26 -27.55 24.35
CA GLU A 407 -24.81 -27.68 25.70
C GLU A 407 -26.32 -27.35 25.74
N LYS A 408 -26.76 -26.37 24.94
CA LYS A 408 -28.19 -26.08 24.74
C LYS A 408 -28.90 -27.25 24.06
N GLU A 409 -28.29 -27.86 23.06
CA GLU A 409 -28.84 -29.04 22.37
C GLU A 409 -29.04 -30.22 23.35
N LEU A 410 -28.04 -30.50 24.18
CA LEU A 410 -28.10 -31.52 25.24
C LEU A 410 -29.22 -31.27 26.27
N SER A 411 -29.54 -30.00 26.57
CA SER A 411 -30.54 -29.64 27.58
C SER A 411 -31.97 -29.59 27.04
N ILE A 412 -32.18 -29.32 25.75
CA ILE A 412 -33.51 -29.09 25.17
C ILE A 412 -34.03 -30.31 24.40
N LEU A 413 -33.16 -31.09 23.73
CA LEU A 413 -33.60 -32.19 22.87
C LEU A 413 -33.83 -33.48 23.67
N LYS A 414 -35.05 -33.62 24.20
CA LYS A 414 -35.52 -34.81 24.93
C LYS A 414 -35.50 -36.11 24.12
N MET A 415 -35.40 -36.04 22.79
CA MET A 415 -35.40 -37.19 21.87
C MET A 415 -34.00 -37.78 21.58
N LEU A 416 -32.92 -37.20 22.11
CA LEU A 416 -31.57 -37.73 21.91
C LEU A 416 -31.39 -39.07 22.64
N ASN A 417 -30.86 -40.06 21.93
CA ASN A 417 -30.44 -41.33 22.52
C ASN A 417 -29.07 -41.20 23.24
N ASP A 418 -28.70 -42.21 24.03
CA ASP A 418 -27.49 -42.14 24.87
C ASP A 418 -26.20 -42.05 24.05
N LYS A 419 -26.16 -42.68 22.88
CA LYS A 419 -25.02 -42.56 21.95
C LYS A 419 -24.87 -41.12 21.46
N GLN A 420 -25.96 -40.50 20.99
CA GLN A 420 -25.94 -39.09 20.54
C GLN A 420 -25.53 -38.14 21.66
N LYS A 421 -26.02 -38.36 22.90
CA LYS A 421 -25.61 -37.56 24.06
C LYS A 421 -24.11 -37.73 24.37
N ALA A 422 -23.58 -38.94 24.25
CA ALA A 422 -22.16 -39.21 24.44
C ALA A 422 -21.30 -38.52 23.36
N ASP A 423 -21.71 -38.59 22.08
CA ASP A 423 -21.02 -37.97 20.96
C ASP A 423 -20.99 -36.44 21.09
N ILE A 424 -22.11 -35.80 21.47
CA ILE A 424 -22.17 -34.35 21.69
C ILE A 424 -21.28 -33.94 22.88
N ARG A 425 -21.28 -34.70 23.99
CA ARG A 425 -20.40 -34.44 25.13
C ARG A 425 -18.92 -34.54 24.75
N ALA A 426 -18.54 -35.57 23.98
CA ALA A 426 -17.18 -35.71 23.49
C ALA A 426 -16.78 -34.51 22.59
N ASN A 427 -17.70 -34.01 21.78
CA ASN A 427 -17.47 -32.81 20.97
C ASN A 427 -17.31 -31.55 21.84
N VAL A 428 -18.18 -31.34 22.83
CA VAL A 428 -18.03 -30.26 23.82
C VAL A 428 -16.67 -30.31 24.52
N ASP A 429 -16.25 -31.49 24.97
CA ASP A 429 -14.96 -31.68 25.63
C ASP A 429 -13.79 -31.38 24.70
N ASN A 430 -13.89 -31.73 23.42
CA ASN A 430 -12.90 -31.37 22.40
C ASN A 430 -12.81 -29.85 22.21
N HIS A 431 -13.96 -29.17 22.06
CA HIS A 431 -13.99 -27.71 21.96
C HIS A 431 -13.45 -27.03 23.24
N LYS A 432 -13.74 -27.55 24.44
CA LYS A 432 -13.21 -27.02 25.71
C LYS A 432 -11.68 -27.13 25.80
N LYS A 433 -11.10 -28.25 25.33
CA LYS A 433 -9.64 -28.42 25.25
C LYS A 433 -9.00 -27.40 24.30
N ILE A 434 -9.55 -27.26 23.10
CA ILE A 434 -9.06 -26.28 22.11
C ILE A 434 -9.18 -24.86 22.67
N LEU A 435 -10.35 -24.52 23.24
CA LEU A 435 -10.63 -23.22 23.85
C LEU A 435 -9.59 -22.86 24.90
N GLN A 436 -9.25 -23.79 25.80
CA GLN A 436 -8.25 -23.54 26.83
C GLN A 436 -6.88 -23.22 26.21
N SER A 437 -6.40 -24.03 25.26
CA SER A 437 -5.12 -23.77 24.59
C SER A 437 -5.12 -22.45 23.79
N SER A 438 -6.23 -22.12 23.14
CA SER A 438 -6.36 -20.85 22.37
C SER A 438 -6.33 -19.65 23.31
N ILE A 439 -6.98 -19.72 24.48
CA ILE A 439 -6.94 -18.63 25.48
C ILE A 439 -5.54 -18.46 26.05
N GLU A 440 -4.83 -19.55 26.34
CA GLU A 440 -3.43 -19.50 26.81
C GLU A 440 -2.53 -18.81 25.78
N GLY A 441 -2.60 -19.21 24.51
CA GLY A 441 -1.86 -18.57 23.42
C GLY A 441 -2.24 -17.10 23.21
N TYR A 442 -3.53 -16.75 23.31
CA TYR A 442 -4.00 -15.37 23.25
C TYR A 442 -3.41 -14.53 24.39
N LEU A 443 -3.46 -15.02 25.63
CA LEU A 443 -2.91 -14.33 26.79
C LEU A 443 -1.39 -14.14 26.68
N ASP A 444 -0.67 -15.10 26.10
CA ASP A 444 0.77 -14.98 25.85
C ASP A 444 1.08 -13.88 24.84
N LEU A 445 0.32 -13.76 23.75
CA LEU A 445 0.44 -12.64 22.81
C LEU A 445 0.14 -11.31 23.50
N ILE A 446 -0.92 -11.23 24.32
CA ILE A 446 -1.26 -10.01 25.07
C ILE A 446 -0.14 -9.62 26.04
N ARG A 447 0.51 -10.59 26.70
CA ARG A 447 1.69 -10.33 27.54
C ARG A 447 2.87 -9.79 26.73
N GLN A 448 3.19 -10.42 25.60
CA GLN A 448 4.26 -9.96 24.71
C GLN A 448 4.01 -8.53 24.22
N ILE A 449 2.79 -8.23 23.76
CA ILE A 449 2.39 -6.88 23.35
C ILE A 449 2.51 -5.90 24.52
N SER A 450 2.06 -6.29 25.72
CA SER A 450 2.12 -5.44 26.92
C SER A 450 3.55 -5.13 27.34
N ASP A 451 4.48 -6.08 27.20
CA ASP A 451 5.86 -5.98 27.66
C ASP A 451 6.77 -5.18 26.73
N ALA A 452 6.38 -5.02 25.46
CA ALA A 452 7.10 -4.18 24.52
C ALA A 452 7.05 -2.70 24.95
N SER A 453 8.19 -2.14 25.35
CA SER A 453 8.32 -0.76 25.86
C SER A 453 8.75 0.27 24.81
N SER A 454 9.36 -0.17 23.72
CA SER A 454 9.97 0.68 22.67
C SER A 454 9.00 1.19 21.61
N VAL A 455 7.76 0.71 21.60
CA VAL A 455 6.77 0.99 20.54
C VAL A 455 5.47 1.55 21.13
N ASN A 456 4.86 2.53 20.46
CA ASN A 456 3.56 3.07 20.83
C ASN A 456 2.43 2.08 20.50
N LYS A 457 1.99 1.32 21.51
CA LYS A 457 0.96 0.28 21.38
C LYS A 457 -0.35 0.79 20.78
N SER A 458 -0.90 1.88 21.32
CA SER A 458 -2.19 2.45 20.88
C SER A 458 -2.18 2.78 19.38
N LYS A 459 -1.03 3.20 18.88
CA LYS A 459 -0.81 3.53 17.48
C LYS A 459 -0.81 2.28 16.60
N GLN A 460 -0.11 1.23 17.02
CA GLN A 460 -0.09 -0.05 16.30
C GLN A 460 -1.49 -0.69 16.25
N PHE A 461 -2.25 -0.65 17.35
CA PHE A 461 -3.65 -1.10 17.35
C PHE A 461 -4.50 -0.31 16.36
N SER A 462 -4.39 1.03 16.37
CA SER A 462 -5.15 1.89 15.45
C SER A 462 -4.86 1.53 13.99
N MET A 463 -3.59 1.28 13.64
CA MET A 463 -3.19 0.88 12.29
C MET A 463 -3.80 -0.48 11.89
N VAL A 464 -3.73 -1.49 12.77
CA VAL A 464 -4.30 -2.83 12.51
C VAL A 464 -5.83 -2.79 12.41
N ILE A 465 -6.50 -2.08 13.33
CA ILE A 465 -7.96 -1.91 13.32
C ILE A 465 -8.42 -1.22 12.02
N THR A 466 -7.70 -0.18 11.59
CA THR A 466 -8.02 0.49 10.33
C THR A 466 -7.82 -0.45 9.13
N ALA A 467 -6.76 -1.26 9.12
CA ALA A 467 -6.53 -2.25 8.07
C ALA A 467 -7.64 -3.31 8.02
N TYR A 468 -8.13 -3.81 9.16
CA TYR A 468 -9.28 -4.73 9.19
C TYR A 468 -10.56 -4.11 8.67
N LYS A 469 -10.89 -2.88 9.10
CA LYS A 469 -12.08 -2.16 8.59
C LYS A 469 -11.99 -1.90 7.09
N THR A 470 -10.80 -1.59 6.57
CA THR A 470 -10.59 -1.43 5.13
C THR A 470 -10.85 -2.73 4.36
N ARG A 471 -10.59 -3.90 4.97
CA ARG A 471 -10.89 -5.23 4.43
C ARG A 471 -12.33 -5.70 4.67
N LYS A 472 -13.16 -4.89 5.35
CA LYS A 472 -14.52 -5.26 5.81
C LYS A 472 -14.52 -6.48 6.75
N LEU A 473 -13.45 -6.62 7.54
CA LEU A 473 -13.31 -7.64 8.58
C LEU A 473 -13.67 -7.00 9.93
N ASP A 474 -14.95 -6.65 10.08
CA ASP A 474 -15.44 -5.88 11.24
C ASP A 474 -15.32 -6.70 12.54
N ASN A 475 -15.48 -8.02 12.46
CA ASN A 475 -15.24 -8.96 13.54
C ASN A 475 -13.79 -8.90 14.06
N LEU A 476 -12.78 -8.97 13.18
CA LEU A 476 -11.37 -8.91 13.55
C LEU A 476 -11.00 -7.53 14.06
N ALA A 477 -11.55 -6.46 13.48
CA ALA A 477 -11.42 -5.11 14.03
C ALA A 477 -11.97 -5.01 15.46
N PHE A 478 -13.10 -5.67 15.73
CA PHE A 478 -13.68 -5.75 17.07
C PHE A 478 -12.79 -6.54 18.03
N PHE A 479 -12.23 -7.69 17.64
CA PHE A 479 -11.33 -8.46 18.52
C PHE A 479 -9.98 -7.76 18.75
N ALA A 480 -9.48 -6.98 17.78
CA ALA A 480 -8.34 -6.09 17.98
C ALA A 480 -8.63 -5.02 19.04
N ASP A 481 -9.83 -4.42 19.03
CA ASP A 481 -10.28 -3.47 20.06
C ASP A 481 -10.40 -4.15 21.43
N GLN A 482 -10.96 -5.36 21.51
CA GLN A 482 -11.01 -6.13 22.76
C GLN A 482 -9.61 -6.44 23.33
N ALA A 483 -8.66 -6.81 22.47
CA ALA A 483 -7.27 -7.00 22.85
C ALA A 483 -6.64 -5.70 23.38
N GLN A 484 -6.92 -4.56 22.76
CA GLN A 484 -6.46 -3.25 23.25
C GLN A 484 -7.05 -2.91 24.62
N ASN A 485 -8.35 -3.15 24.81
CA ASN A 485 -9.04 -2.89 26.07
C ASN A 485 -8.47 -3.73 27.23
N LEU A 486 -8.10 -4.99 26.94
CA LEU A 486 -7.48 -5.89 27.93
C LEU A 486 -6.15 -5.35 28.46
N LEU A 487 -5.38 -4.61 27.65
CA LEU A 487 -4.13 -3.97 28.09
C LEU A 487 -4.34 -2.90 29.16
N SER A 488 -5.55 -2.38 29.31
CA SER A 488 -5.91 -1.43 30.38
C SER A 488 -6.22 -2.10 31.71
N ILE A 489 -6.27 -3.44 31.74
CA ILE A 489 -6.62 -4.24 32.92
C ILE A 489 -5.33 -4.73 33.60
N PRO A 490 -5.26 -4.79 34.94
CA PRO A 490 -4.10 -5.32 35.64
C PRO A 490 -3.77 -6.76 35.22
N LYS A 491 -2.49 -7.03 34.91
CA LYS A 491 -2.01 -8.34 34.44
C LYS A 491 -2.42 -9.53 35.29
N LYS A 492 -2.57 -9.35 36.61
CA LYS A 492 -3.03 -10.40 37.54
C LYS A 492 -4.43 -10.93 37.24
N GLU A 493 -5.24 -10.16 36.50
CA GLU A 493 -6.61 -10.54 36.12
C GLU A 493 -6.66 -11.30 34.79
N TRP A 494 -5.56 -11.33 34.04
CA TRP A 494 -5.43 -12.02 32.75
C TRP A 494 -5.36 -13.54 32.93
N THR A 495 -6.51 -14.13 33.23
CA THR A 495 -6.70 -15.56 33.50
C THR A 495 -7.62 -16.18 32.45
N VAL A 496 -7.51 -17.49 32.27
CA VAL A 496 -8.41 -18.25 31.37
C VAL A 496 -9.87 -17.96 31.74
N GLN A 497 -10.19 -18.01 33.04
CA GLN A 497 -11.54 -17.77 33.54
C GLN A 497 -12.07 -16.36 33.22
N TYR A 498 -11.22 -15.34 33.31
CA TYR A 498 -11.60 -13.97 32.97
C TYR A 498 -11.93 -13.85 31.48
N ILE A 499 -11.07 -14.37 30.60
CA ILE A 499 -11.27 -14.32 29.15
C ILE A 499 -12.50 -15.11 28.72
N THR A 500 -12.70 -16.33 29.24
CA THR A 500 -13.90 -17.13 28.98
C THR A 500 -15.18 -16.36 29.35
N LYS A 501 -15.18 -15.66 30.49
CA LYS A 501 -16.32 -14.87 30.95
C LYS A 501 -16.60 -13.68 30.02
N GLN A 502 -15.57 -12.93 29.64
CA GLN A 502 -15.71 -11.78 28.74
C GLN A 502 -16.23 -12.22 27.37
N ILE A 503 -15.61 -13.23 26.80
CA ILE A 503 -15.96 -13.74 25.46
C ILE A 503 -17.37 -14.32 25.43
N SER A 504 -17.80 -15.00 26.49
CA SER A 504 -19.17 -15.53 26.60
C SER A 504 -20.25 -14.44 26.59
N ALA A 505 -19.89 -13.19 26.93
CA ALA A 505 -20.81 -12.06 26.92
C ALA A 505 -20.94 -11.37 25.55
N ILE A 506 -20.08 -11.71 24.58
CA ILE A 506 -20.05 -11.08 23.27
C ILE A 506 -21.20 -11.64 22.40
N PRO A 507 -22.13 -10.80 21.93
CA PRO A 507 -23.20 -11.21 21.01
C PRO A 507 -22.65 -11.65 19.65
N ALA A 508 -23.31 -12.63 19.02
CA ALA A 508 -22.94 -13.12 17.69
C ALA A 508 -22.91 -12.04 16.61
N ALA A 509 -23.77 -11.02 16.72
CA ALA A 509 -23.80 -9.89 15.80
C ALA A 509 -22.54 -8.99 15.83
N GLN A 510 -21.70 -9.10 16.86
CA GLN A 510 -20.42 -8.38 16.96
C GLN A 510 -19.22 -9.27 16.60
N ALA A 511 -19.34 -10.58 16.81
CA ALA A 511 -18.25 -11.53 16.59
C ALA A 511 -18.22 -12.16 15.20
N ARG A 512 -19.25 -11.94 14.38
CA ARG A 512 -19.33 -12.39 12.99
C ARG A 512 -19.57 -11.20 12.08
N ASP A 513 -18.89 -11.19 10.94
CA ASP A 513 -19.22 -10.26 9.87
C ASP A 513 -20.63 -10.58 9.34
N LYS A 514 -21.32 -9.55 8.84
CA LYS A 514 -22.62 -9.75 8.18
C LYS A 514 -22.37 -10.44 6.85
N GLU A 515 -22.98 -11.62 6.67
CA GLU A 515 -23.04 -12.33 5.37
C GLU A 515 -23.67 -11.48 4.27
#